data_AF-A0A936U3C1-F1
#
_entry.id   AF-A0A936U3C1-F1
#
_cell.length_a   1.000
_cell.length_b   1.000
_cell.length_c   1.000
_cell.angle_alpha   90.00
_cell.angle_beta   90.00
_cell.angle_gamma   90.00
#
_symmetry.space_group_name_H-M   'P 1'
#
loop_
_entity.id
_entity.type
_entity.pdbx_description
1 polymer ?
#
loop_
_entity_poly.entity_id
_entity_poly.type
_entity_poly.pdbx_seq_one_letter_code
_entity_poly.pdbx_strand_id
1 'polypeptide(L)' 'MRAPSHDHCHPIPLAHGPVGQVEACTCGAVRLSVGPLTLRFEVASFLALVDLLEHARERLLCGSARPLNPGQAA' A
#
# COMPACT_ATOMS: atom_id res chain seq x y z
N MET A 1 6.08 -21.71 2.69
CA MET A 1 7.33 -21.06 2.22
C MET A 1 7.60 -19.88 3.14
N ARG A 2 8.66 -19.96 3.96
CA ARG A 2 9.02 -18.93 4.95
C ARG A 2 9.95 -17.94 4.24
N ALA A 3 9.55 -16.67 4.14
CA ALA A 3 10.43 -15.64 3.58
C ALA A 3 11.72 -15.56 4.42
N PRO A 4 12.90 -15.37 3.81
CA PRO A 4 14.16 -15.30 4.55
C PRO A 4 14.07 -14.17 5.58
N SER A 5 14.21 -14.52 6.86
CA SER A 5 14.30 -13.58 7.95
C SER A 5 15.61 -12.82 7.81
N HIS A 6 15.52 -11.59 7.30
CA HIS A 6 16.66 -10.70 7.18
C HIS A 6 16.98 -10.15 8.58
N ASP A 7 17.85 -10.84 9.31
CA ASP A 7 18.25 -10.60 10.72
C ASP A 7 18.93 -9.23 10.98
N HIS A 8 19.02 -8.37 9.96
CA HIS A 8 19.71 -7.08 10.05
C HIS A 8 18.85 -5.87 9.63
N CYS A 9 17.60 -6.08 9.21
CA CYS A 9 16.72 -4.96 8.88
C CYS A 9 15.93 -4.54 10.12
N HIS A 10 16.45 -3.53 10.81
CA HIS A 10 15.71 -2.79 11.82
C HIS A 10 14.59 -2.01 11.12
N PRO A 11 13.31 -2.32 11.39
CA PRO A 11 12.22 -1.53 10.87
C PRO A 11 12.20 -0.15 11.55
N ILE A 12 12.14 0.88 10.74
CA ILE A 12 11.99 2.28 11.12
C ILE A 12 10.52 2.62 10.84
N PRO A 13 9.68 2.85 11.87
CA PRO A 13 8.29 3.20 11.66
C PRO A 13 8.20 4.55 10.94
N LEU A 14 7.46 4.59 9.83
CA LEU A 14 7.20 5.81 9.06
C LEU A 14 5.81 6.39 9.36
N ALA A 15 4.81 5.52 9.45
CA ALA A 15 3.43 5.91 9.73
C ALA A 15 2.67 4.79 10.44
N HIS A 16 1.71 5.16 11.29
CA HIS A 16 0.79 4.23 11.94
C HIS A 16 -0.59 4.86 12.02
N GLY A 17 -1.62 4.08 11.74
CA GLY A 17 -3.00 4.54 11.81
C GLY A 17 -3.98 3.37 11.93
N PRO A 18 -5.29 3.66 11.97
CA PRO A 18 -6.33 2.66 12.25
C PRO A 18 -6.38 1.52 11.23
N VAL A 19 -5.99 1.82 9.98
CA VAL A 19 -6.03 0.87 8.87
C VAL A 19 -4.73 0.07 8.71
N GLY A 20 -3.64 0.47 9.38
CA GLY A 20 -2.35 -0.18 9.20
C GLY A 20 -1.13 0.63 9.63
N GLN A 21 0.03 0.08 9.34
CA GLN A 21 1.34 0.68 9.62
C GLN A 21 2.26 0.58 8.41
N VAL A 22 3.14 1.57 8.27
CA VAL A 22 4.19 1.63 7.26
C VAL A 22 5.54 1.74 7.96
N GLU A 23 6.46 0.86 7.60
CA GLU A 23 7.83 0.81 8.14
C GLU A 23 8.84 0.80 6.99
N ALA A 24 9.93 1.54 7.11
CA ALA A 24 11.08 1.40 6.23
C ALA A 24 12.09 0.44 6.85
N CYS A 25 12.76 -0.36 6.04
CA CYS A 25 13.89 -1.16 6.46
C CYS A 25 15.18 -0.46 6.00
N THR A 26 16.24 -0.59 6.78
CA THR A 26 17.59 -0.10 6.43
C THR A 26 18.13 -0.69 5.12
N CYS A 27 17.60 -1.83 4.68
CA CYS A 27 17.87 -2.44 3.38
C CYS A 27 17.16 -1.76 2.19
N GLY A 28 16.46 -0.64 2.40
CA GLY A 28 15.74 0.07 1.32
C GLY A 28 14.40 -0.56 0.92
N ALA A 29 13.86 -1.47 1.73
CA ALA A 29 12.52 -2.01 1.55
C ALA A 29 11.51 -1.24 2.39
N VAL A 30 10.28 -1.09 1.90
CA VAL A 30 9.14 -0.55 2.66
C VAL A 30 8.17 -1.68 2.96
N ARG A 31 7.70 -1.75 4.19
CA ARG A 31 6.70 -2.72 4.64
C ARG A 31 5.41 -1.97 4.93
N LEU A 32 4.34 -2.37 4.27
CA LEU A 32 2.97 -1.91 4.54
C LEU A 32 2.21 -3.07 5.17
N SER A 33 1.70 -2.88 6.38
CA SER A 33 0.82 -3.85 7.04
C SER A 33 -0.58 -3.28 7.18
N VAL A 34 -1.58 -3.99 6.65
CA VAL A 34 -3.01 -3.62 6.66
C VAL A 34 -3.81 -4.85 7.11
N GLY A 35 -4.30 -4.82 8.35
CA GLY A 35 -4.93 -5.99 8.97
C GLY A 35 -3.99 -7.21 8.99
N PRO A 36 -4.42 -8.40 8.49
CA PRO A 36 -3.57 -9.59 8.42
C PRO A 36 -2.59 -9.58 7.25
N LEU A 37 -2.64 -8.57 6.37
CA LEU A 37 -1.81 -8.49 5.18
C LEU A 37 -0.55 -7.69 5.46
N THR A 38 0.60 -8.24 5.09
CA THR A 38 1.88 -7.53 5.08
C THR A 38 2.48 -7.61 3.69
N LEU A 39 2.68 -6.45 3.08
CA LEU A 39 3.30 -6.30 1.77
C LEU A 39 4.69 -5.69 1.93
N ARG A 40 5.64 -6.16 1.13
CA ARG A 40 7.00 -5.63 1.05
C ARG A 40 7.21 -5.06 -0.33
N PHE A 41 7.71 -3.83 -0.38
CA PHE A 41 7.99 -3.08 -1.59
C PHE A 41 9.43 -2.60 -1.61
N GLU A 42 9.97 -2.36 -2.79
CA GLU A 42 11.05 -1.40 -2.96
C GLU A 42 10.49 0.02 -2.81
N VAL A 43 11.33 0.98 -2.38
CA VAL A 43 10.88 2.37 -2.14
C VAL A 43 10.17 2.96 -3.36
N ALA A 44 10.73 2.80 -4.57
CA ALA A 44 10.14 3.34 -5.79
C ALA A 44 8.74 2.77 -6.08
N SER A 45 8.55 1.45 -5.91
CA SER A 45 7.25 0.81 -6.10
C SER A 45 6.23 1.24 -5.04
N PHE A 46 6.68 1.47 -3.80
CA PHE A 46 5.81 1.98 -2.73
C PHE A 46 5.31 3.39 -3.05
N LEU A 47 6.19 4.29 -3.53
CA LEU A 47 5.80 5.64 -3.92
C LEU A 47 4.81 5.64 -5.08
N ALA A 48 5.05 4.83 -6.12
CA ALA A 48 4.10 4.69 -7.22
C ALA A 48 2.73 4.13 -6.77
N LEU A 49 2.70 3.25 -5.77
CA LEU A 49 1.45 2.79 -5.16
C LEU A 49 0.73 3.93 -4.43
N VAL A 50 1.45 4.78 -3.70
CA VAL A 50 0.87 5.96 -3.03
C VAL A 50 0.22 6.89 -4.06
N ASP A 51 0.90 7.22 -5.14
CA ASP A 51 0.35 8.05 -6.22
C ASP A 51 -0.93 7.44 -6.82
N LEU A 52 -0.94 6.12 -7.04
CA LEU A 52 -2.11 5.40 -7.53
C LEU A 52 -3.30 5.49 -6.55
N LEU A 53 -3.04 5.34 -5.25
CA LEU A 53 -4.07 5.40 -4.21
C LEU A 53 -4.60 6.84 -4.01
N GLU A 54 -3.74 7.84 -4.11
CA GLU A 54 -4.14 9.25 -4.09
C GLU A 54 -5.04 9.57 -5.27
N HIS A 55 -4.65 9.14 -6.48
CA HIS A 55 -5.49 9.31 -7.66
C HIS A 55 -6.84 8.58 -7.53
N ALA A 56 -6.86 7.37 -6.98
CA ALA A 56 -8.10 6.64 -6.71
C ALA A 56 -8.98 7.39 -5.68
N ARG A 57 -8.37 7.96 -4.64
CA ARG A 57 -9.06 8.79 -3.63
C ARG A 57 -9.66 10.04 -4.26
N GLU A 58 -8.91 10.77 -5.07
CA GLU A 58 -9.41 11.95 -5.80
C GLU A 58 -10.63 11.59 -6.66
N ARG A 59 -10.58 10.45 -7.37
CA ARG A 59 -11.72 9.97 -8.16
C ARG A 59 -12.91 9.59 -7.31
N LEU A 60 -12.72 9.02 -6.12
CA LEU A 60 -13.82 8.71 -5.21
C LEU A 60 -14.47 9.98 -4.62
N LEU A 61 -13.66 10.99 -4.28
CA LEU A 61 -14.13 12.25 -3.72
C LEU A 61 -14.79 13.15 -4.77
N CYS A 62 -14.26 13.16 -5.99
CA CYS A 62 -14.85 13.86 -7.14
C CYS A 62 -16.05 13.08 -7.71
N GLY A 63 -16.11 11.77 -7.46
CA GLY A 63 -17.01 10.79 -8.04
C GLY A 63 -18.29 10.48 -7.24
N SER A 64 -18.94 11.47 -6.64
CA SER A 64 -20.40 11.43 -6.43
C SER A 64 -21.17 11.50 -7.77
N ALA A 65 -20.60 11.01 -8.87
CA ALA A 65 -21.15 10.99 -10.21
C ALA A 65 -20.95 9.59 -10.84
N ARG A 66 -22.03 8.81 -10.72
CA ARG A 66 -22.43 7.64 -11.52
C ARG A 66 -22.00 6.25 -11.02
N PRO A 67 -22.96 5.38 -10.62
CA PRO A 67 -22.67 3.98 -10.34
C PRO A 67 -22.24 3.25 -11.61
N LEU A 68 -21.20 2.42 -11.50
CA LEU A 68 -20.81 1.43 -12.51
C LEU A 68 -21.95 0.42 -12.63
N ASN A 69 -22.72 0.52 -13.71
CA ASN A 69 -23.75 -0.44 -14.05
C ASN A 69 -23.09 -1.68 -14.69
N PRO A 70 -23.29 -2.90 -14.16
CA PRO A 70 -22.72 -4.12 -14.72
C PRO A 70 -23.55 -4.53 -15.94
N GLY A 71 -23.22 -4.00 -17.12
CA GLY A 71 -24.01 -4.25 -18.33
C GLY A 71 -23.26 -4.16 -19.64
N GLN A 72 -21.94 -4.27 -19.66
CA GLN A 72 -21.16 -4.26 -20.90
C GLN A 72 -20.12 -5.38 -20.93
N ALA A 73 -20.63 -6.60 -21.08
CA ALA A 73 -19.96 -7.64 -21.84
C ALA A 73 -21.03 -8.16 -22.83
N ALA A 74 -21.04 -7.58 -24.02
CA ALA A 74 -21.75 -8.09 -25.18
C ALA A 74 -20.69 -8.66 -26.14
#